data_AF-A0A1F7UJA7-F1
#
_entry.id   AF-A0A1F7UJA7-F1
#
_cell.length_a   1.000
_cell.length_b   1.000
_cell.length_c   1.000
_cell.angle_alpha   90.00
_cell.angle_beta   90.00
_cell.angle_gamma   90.00
#
_symmetry.space_group_name_H-M   'P 1'
#
loop_
_entity.id
_entity.type
_entity.pdbx_description
1 polymer ?
#
loop_
_entity_poly.entity_id
_entity_poly.type
_entity_poly.pdbx_seq_one_letter_code
_entity_poly.pdbx_strand_id
1 'polypeptide(L)'
;MLTEFASLMLTRQELMEIQEALAMRSLVEDDLRREEGLEPVDRRLLLERIDQLLNATETQLTSLEDRMDQELWHHAWYAYTDEWAWYRARQEVLKELGALAARTAASVIDDLVHRRYHEKFEDYVREIDMNPTGSERQTKERKTTKK
;
A
#
# COMPACT_ATOMS: atom_id res chain seq x y z
N MET A 1 21.82 16.39 36.68
CA MET A 1 22.56 15.80 35.55
C MET A 1 23.01 16.95 34.67
N LEU A 2 24.29 17.06 34.35
CA LEU A 2 24.78 18.01 33.35
C LEU A 2 24.31 17.50 31.99
N THR A 3 23.49 18.29 31.30
CA THR A 3 23.04 17.96 29.95
C THR A 3 24.21 18.19 29.01
N GLU A 4 24.70 17.12 28.37
CA GLU A 4 25.69 17.23 27.30
C GLU A 4 25.01 17.73 26.03
N PHE A 5 25.57 18.78 25.42
CA PHE A 5 25.06 19.35 24.17
C PHE A 5 25.89 18.83 23.00
N ALA A 6 25.21 18.36 21.96
CA ALA A 6 25.80 17.99 20.68
C ALA A 6 25.26 18.89 19.58
N SER A 7 26.11 19.29 18.63
CA SER A 7 25.72 20.10 17.46
C SER A 7 25.82 19.28 16.18
N LEU A 8 24.77 19.30 15.37
CA LEU A 8 24.74 18.72 14.04
C LEU A 8 24.54 19.85 13.03
N MET A 9 25.33 19.88 11.96
CA MET A 9 25.10 20.80 10.85
C MET A 9 24.35 20.05 9.75
N LEU A 10 23.13 20.49 9.49
CA LEU A 10 22.27 19.98 8.44
C LEU A 10 21.97 21.10 7.45
N THR A 11 21.93 20.73 6.18
CA THR A 11 21.29 21.54 5.15
C THR A 11 19.78 21.59 5.38
N ARG A 12 19.12 22.58 4.78
CA ARG A 12 17.66 22.68 4.82
C ARG A 12 16.99 21.43 4.20
N GLN A 13 17.58 20.89 3.14
CA GLN A 13 17.08 19.71 2.45
C GLN A 13 17.10 18.49 3.36
N GLU A 14 18.22 18.21 4.02
CA GLU A 14 18.32 17.11 4.98
C GLU A 14 17.33 17.27 6.14
N LEU A 15 17.10 18.50 6.60
CA LEU A 15 16.11 18.76 7.65
C LEU A 15 14.67 18.49 7.17
N MET A 16 14.36 18.80 5.91
CA MET A 16 13.06 18.46 5.30
C MET A 16 12.90 16.95 5.12
N GLU A 17 13.94 16.22 4.71
CA GLU A 17 13.90 14.77 4.61
C GLU A 17 13.64 14.10 5.97
N ILE A 18 14.24 14.63 7.03
CA ILE A 18 13.97 14.15 8.40
C ILE A 18 12.53 14.48 8.83
N GLN A 19 12.03 15.68 8.48
CA GLN A 19 10.64 16.08 8.74
C GLN A 19 9.67 15.09 8.09
N GLU A 20 9.86 14.79 6.80
CA GLU A 20 9.05 13.85 6.03
C GLU A 20 9.08 12.45 6.66
N ALA A 21 10.27 11.92 6.96
CA ALA A 21 10.41 10.59 7.55
C ALA A 21 9.73 10.47 8.93
N LEU A 22 9.81 11.52 9.75
CA LEU A 22 9.16 11.55 11.06
C LEU A 22 7.64 11.71 10.95
N ALA A 23 7.16 12.53 10.01
CA ALA A 23 5.74 12.70 9.74
C ALA A 23 5.11 11.38 9.25
N MET A 24 5.72 10.74 8.24
CA MET A 24 5.27 9.45 7.72
C MET A 24 5.24 8.37 8.80
N ARG A 25 6.28 8.31 9.65
CA ARG A 25 6.29 7.38 10.79
C ARG A 25 5.15 7.64 11.77
N SER A 26 4.80 8.90 12.02
CA SER A 26 3.69 9.26 12.90
C SER A 26 2.36 8.75 12.36
N LEU A 27 2.11 8.94 11.05
CA LEU A 27 0.89 8.48 10.39
C LEU A 27 0.72 6.96 10.50
N VAL A 28 1.78 6.19 10.22
CA VAL A 28 1.76 4.73 10.33
C VAL A 28 1.49 4.28 11.77
N GLU A 29 2.09 4.94 12.76
CA GLU A 29 1.88 4.61 14.17
C GLU A 29 0.44 4.91 14.60
N ASP A 30 -0.13 6.03 14.15
CA ASP A 30 -1.51 6.38 14.43
C ASP A 30 -2.49 5.37 13.84
N ASP A 31 -2.25 4.91 12.61
CA ASP A 31 -3.08 3.87 11.98
C ASP A 31 -2.98 2.53 12.73
N LEU A 32 -1.78 2.09 13.09
CA LEU A 32 -1.59 0.87 13.91
C LEU A 32 -2.31 0.97 15.26
N ARG A 33 -2.25 2.13 15.89
CA ARG A 33 -2.94 2.36 17.17
C ARG A 33 -4.45 2.34 17.01
N ARG A 34 -4.99 2.91 15.93
CA ARG A 34 -6.42 2.82 15.62
C ARG A 34 -6.87 1.37 15.41
N GLU A 35 -6.08 0.56 14.73
CA GLU A 35 -6.35 -0.88 14.56
C GLU A 35 -6.38 -1.62 15.91
N GLU A 36 -5.51 -1.24 16.84
CA GLU A 36 -5.47 -1.79 18.21
C GLU A 36 -6.52 -1.17 19.15
N GLY A 37 -7.31 -0.19 18.69
CA GLY A 37 -8.31 0.52 19.51
C GLY A 37 -7.69 1.45 20.56
N LEU A 38 -6.46 1.90 20.33
CA LEU A 38 -5.73 2.84 21.18
C LEU A 38 -5.98 4.29 20.75
N GLU A 39 -5.78 5.22 21.69
CA GLU A 39 -5.85 6.66 21.40
C GLU A 39 -4.74 7.08 20.42
N PRO A 40 -5.00 8.06 19.53
CA PRO A 40 -3.99 8.59 18.61
C PRO A 40 -2.79 9.19 19.36
N VAL A 41 -1.63 9.21 18.73
CA VAL A 41 -0.44 9.85 19.30
C VAL A 41 -0.54 11.35 19.10
N ASP A 42 -0.27 12.11 20.16
CA ASP A 42 0.01 13.53 20.01
C ASP A 42 1.23 13.74 19.09
N ARG A 43 1.25 14.90 18.43
CA ARG A 43 2.34 15.26 17.54
C ARG A 43 3.68 15.18 18.27
N ARG A 44 4.61 14.43 17.69
CA ARG A 44 5.91 14.14 18.32
C ARG A 44 6.70 15.44 18.52
N LEU A 45 7.16 15.71 19.74
CA LEU A 45 7.93 16.91 20.10
C LEU A 45 9.11 17.21 19.17
N LEU A 46 9.82 16.18 18.70
CA LEU A 46 10.94 16.37 17.77
C LEU A 46 10.48 16.91 16.41
N LEU A 47 9.35 16.43 15.91
CA LEU A 47 8.77 16.89 14.65
C LEU A 47 8.35 18.36 14.76
N GLU A 48 7.68 18.74 15.85
CA GLU A 48 7.33 20.14 16.12
C GLU A 48 8.55 21.06 16.16
N ARG A 49 9.66 20.60 16.76
CA ARG A 49 10.92 21.36 16.78
C ARG A 49 11.52 21.52 15.39
N ILE A 50 11.44 20.49 14.56
CA ILE A 50 11.92 20.54 13.18
C ILE A 50 11.07 21.51 12.35
N ASP A 51 9.76 21.50 12.52
CA ASP A 51 8.86 22.43 11.82
C ASP A 51 9.15 23.89 12.19
N GLN A 52 9.42 24.14 13.48
CA GLN A 52 9.85 25.46 13.97
C GLN A 52 11.17 25.89 13.32
N LEU A 53 12.15 24.99 13.21
CA LEU A 53 13.43 25.28 12.55
C LEU A 53 13.27 25.56 11.05
N LEU A 54 12.33 24.87 10.39
CA LEU A 54 12.00 25.08 8.99
C LEU A 54 11.13 26.31 8.73
N ASN A 55 10.59 26.94 9.79
CA ASN A 55 9.56 27.98 9.73
C ASN A 55 8.37 27.53 8.87
N ALA A 56 7.95 26.28 9.03
CA ALA A 56 6.83 25.72 8.29
C ALA A 56 5.52 26.41 8.70
N THR A 57 4.74 26.84 7.72
CA THR A 57 3.39 27.36 7.98
C THR A 57 2.40 26.22 8.16
N GLU A 58 1.28 26.48 8.85
CA GLU A 58 0.21 25.49 9.03
C GLU A 58 -0.25 24.91 7.67
N THR A 59 -0.41 25.75 6.65
CA THR A 59 -0.75 25.30 5.29
C THR A 59 0.28 24.35 4.67
N GLN A 60 1.58 24.59 4.92
CA GLN A 60 2.65 23.71 4.44
C GLN A 60 2.64 22.37 5.18
N LEU A 61 2.32 22.37 6.47
CA LEU A 61 2.20 21.15 7.27
C LEU A 61 1.01 20.31 6.82
N THR A 62 -0.17 20.91 6.62
CA THR A 62 -1.34 20.20 6.07
C THR A 62 -1.05 19.65 4.68
N SER A 63 -0.41 20.43 3.81
CA SER A 63 -0.04 19.95 2.46
C SER A 63 0.98 18.81 2.50
N LEU A 64 1.86 18.81 3.50
CA LEU A 64 2.80 17.71 3.73
C LEU A 64 2.06 16.46 4.18
N GLU A 65 1.16 16.57 5.16
CA GLU A 65 0.33 15.46 5.66
C GLU A 65 -0.51 14.85 4.54
N ASP A 66 -1.25 15.66 3.76
CA ASP A 66 -2.05 15.20 2.62
C ASP A 66 -1.20 14.43 1.59
N ARG A 67 0.01 14.91 1.32
CA ARG A 67 0.95 14.23 0.41
C ARG A 67 1.42 12.90 0.99
N MET A 68 1.77 12.85 2.27
CA MET A 68 2.21 11.62 2.93
C MET A 68 1.10 10.56 2.97
N ASP A 69 -0.13 10.98 3.28
CA ASP A 69 -1.31 10.10 3.23
C ASP A 69 -1.52 9.54 1.83
N GLN A 70 -1.40 10.38 0.80
CA GLN A 70 -1.50 9.94 -0.59
C GLN A 70 -0.37 8.96 -0.97
N GLU A 71 0.86 9.22 -0.56
CA GLU A 71 2.01 8.32 -0.80
C GLU A 71 1.82 6.96 -0.11
N LEU A 72 1.37 6.96 1.16
CA LEU A 72 1.06 5.74 1.92
C LEU A 72 -0.09 4.97 1.27
N TRP A 73 -1.14 5.67 0.83
CA TRP A 73 -2.25 5.06 0.11
C TRP A 73 -1.80 4.42 -1.20
N HIS A 74 -0.99 5.13 -2.00
CA HIS A 74 -0.45 4.56 -3.24
C HIS A 74 0.40 3.33 -2.97
N HIS A 75 1.29 3.38 -1.99
CA HIS A 75 2.12 2.24 -1.62
C HIS A 75 1.27 1.04 -1.17
N ALA A 76 0.29 1.27 -0.30
CA ALA A 76 -0.63 0.23 0.17
C ALA A 76 -1.43 -0.37 -0.99
N TRP A 77 -1.93 0.46 -1.91
CA TRP A 77 -2.63 0.02 -3.11
C TRP A 77 -1.74 -0.83 -4.02
N TYR A 78 -0.51 -0.40 -4.28
CA TYR A 78 0.45 -1.17 -5.10
C TYR A 78 0.79 -2.51 -4.45
N ALA A 79 1.09 -2.53 -3.16
CA ALA A 79 1.38 -3.78 -2.44
C ALA A 79 0.18 -4.73 -2.48
N TYR A 80 -1.03 -4.22 -2.19
CA TYR A 80 -2.24 -5.03 -2.22
C TYR A 80 -2.54 -5.59 -3.62
N THR A 81 -2.45 -4.75 -4.65
CA THR A 81 -2.71 -5.18 -6.04
C THR A 81 -1.73 -6.23 -6.52
N ASP A 82 -0.45 -6.10 -6.15
CA ASP A 82 0.58 -7.08 -6.45
C ASP A 82 0.31 -8.44 -5.78
N GLU A 83 0.07 -8.43 -4.47
CA GLU A 83 -0.25 -9.63 -3.71
C GLU A 83 -1.53 -10.31 -4.20
N TRP A 84 -2.56 -9.51 -4.51
CA TRP A 84 -3.81 -9.99 -5.08
C TRP A 84 -3.59 -10.67 -6.42
N ALA A 85 -2.89 -10.01 -7.35
CA ALA A 85 -2.62 -10.56 -8.68
C ALA A 85 -1.82 -11.86 -8.60
N TRP A 86 -0.82 -11.92 -7.72
CA TRP A 86 -0.05 -13.15 -7.49
C TRP A 86 -0.92 -14.28 -6.94
N TYR A 87 -1.73 -13.99 -5.93
CA TYR A 87 -2.66 -14.95 -5.35
C TYR A 87 -3.65 -15.50 -6.38
N ARG A 88 -4.22 -14.63 -7.22
CA ARG A 88 -5.16 -15.01 -8.28
C ARG A 88 -4.50 -15.85 -9.36
N ALA A 89 -3.31 -15.49 -9.81
CA ALA A 89 -2.52 -16.31 -10.73
C ALA A 89 -2.27 -17.71 -10.16
N ARG A 90 -1.93 -17.81 -8.88
CA ARG A 90 -1.75 -19.09 -8.20
C ARG A 90 -3.02 -19.93 -8.16
N GLN A 91 -4.16 -19.32 -7.85
CA GLN A 91 -5.45 -20.02 -7.88
C GLN A 91 -5.78 -20.56 -9.27
N GLU A 92 -5.56 -19.77 -10.34
CA GLU A 92 -5.81 -20.22 -11.71
C GLU A 92 -4.91 -21.40 -12.09
N VAL A 93 -3.61 -21.31 -11.84
CA VAL A 93 -2.65 -22.38 -12.16
C VAL A 93 -3.00 -23.67 -11.42
N LEU A 94 -3.31 -23.59 -10.13
CA LEU A 94 -3.73 -24.76 -9.35
C LEU A 94 -5.04 -25.36 -9.87
N LYS A 95 -5.99 -24.51 -10.28
CA LYS A 95 -7.25 -24.96 -10.88
C LYS A 95 -7.05 -25.65 -12.23
N GLU A 96 -6.15 -25.14 -13.07
CA GLU A 96 -5.81 -25.73 -14.37
C GLU A 96 -5.07 -27.06 -14.23
N LEU A 97 -4.14 -27.15 -13.28
CA LEU A 97 -3.42 -28.40 -12.99
C LEU A 97 -4.33 -29.45 -12.34
N GLY A 98 -5.32 -29.02 -11.54
CA GLY A 98 -6.28 -29.92 -10.88
C GLY A 98 -5.58 -31.02 -10.08
N ALA A 99 -5.87 -32.29 -10.39
CA ALA A 99 -5.24 -33.44 -9.72
C ALA A 99 -3.72 -33.58 -10.00
N LEU A 100 -3.22 -32.99 -11.08
CA LEU A 100 -1.78 -33.02 -11.41
C LEU A 100 -0.96 -32.13 -10.48
N ALA A 101 -1.57 -31.11 -9.88
CA ALA A 101 -0.88 -30.19 -8.97
C ALA A 101 -0.16 -30.91 -7.81
N ALA A 102 -0.77 -31.98 -7.28
CA ALA A 102 -0.19 -32.77 -6.19
C ALA A 102 1.09 -33.55 -6.59
N ARG A 103 1.34 -33.71 -7.88
CA ARG A 103 2.50 -34.44 -8.43
C ARG A 103 3.51 -33.52 -9.12
N THR A 104 3.15 -32.26 -9.34
CA THR A 104 4.03 -31.26 -9.93
C THR A 104 4.92 -30.67 -8.84
N ALA A 105 6.22 -30.51 -9.14
CA ALA A 105 7.15 -29.87 -8.21
C ALA A 105 6.75 -28.42 -7.93
N ALA A 106 6.93 -27.96 -6.69
CA ALA A 106 6.57 -26.60 -6.27
C ALA A 106 7.24 -25.52 -7.13
N SER A 107 8.51 -25.71 -7.52
CA SER A 107 9.23 -24.77 -8.40
C SER A 107 8.57 -24.62 -9.77
N VAL A 108 8.04 -25.71 -10.33
CA VAL A 108 7.35 -25.68 -11.63
C VAL A 108 6.00 -24.96 -11.49
N ILE A 109 5.32 -25.14 -10.36
CA ILE A 109 4.09 -24.39 -10.07
C ILE A 109 4.42 -22.90 -9.96
N ASP A 110 5.44 -22.52 -9.20
CA ASP A 110 5.83 -21.11 -9.03
C ASP A 110 6.25 -20.47 -10.37
N ASP A 111 6.97 -21.19 -11.23
CA ASP A 111 7.31 -20.72 -12.59
C ASP A 111 6.05 -20.46 -13.44
N LEU A 112 5.07 -21.37 -13.37
CA LEU A 112 3.79 -21.22 -14.09
C LEU A 112 2.97 -20.05 -13.52
N VAL A 113 2.97 -19.88 -12.20
CA VAL A 113 2.32 -18.75 -11.51
C VAL A 113 2.95 -17.44 -11.92
N HIS A 114 4.28 -17.36 -11.93
CA HIS A 114 5.01 -16.16 -12.30
C HIS A 114 4.70 -15.73 -13.74
N ARG A 115 4.70 -16.69 -14.70
CA ARG A 115 4.29 -16.40 -16.08
C ARG A 115 2.84 -15.92 -16.15
N ARG A 116 1.93 -16.63 -15.49
CA ARG A 116 0.50 -16.29 -15.49
C ARG A 116 0.24 -14.92 -14.86
N TYR A 117 0.96 -14.60 -13.79
CA TYR A 117 0.92 -13.31 -13.11
C TYR A 117 1.30 -12.19 -14.09
N HIS A 118 2.45 -12.29 -14.78
CA HIS A 118 2.84 -11.27 -15.77
C HIS A 118 1.90 -11.18 -16.98
N GLU A 119 1.38 -12.31 -17.46
CA GLU A 119 0.47 -12.35 -18.61
C GLU A 119 -0.90 -11.70 -18.32
N LYS A 120 -1.40 -11.83 -17.08
CA LYS A 120 -2.75 -11.42 -16.70
C LYS A 120 -2.82 -10.36 -15.60
N PHE A 121 -1.70 -9.72 -15.25
CA PHE A 121 -1.63 -8.73 -14.17
C PHE A 121 -2.76 -7.68 -14.28
N GLU A 122 -2.88 -7.04 -15.45
CA GLU A 122 -3.90 -6.03 -15.74
C GLU A 122 -5.33 -6.55 -15.59
N ASP A 123 -5.57 -7.82 -15.93
CA ASP A 123 -6.89 -8.42 -15.78
C ASP A 123 -7.22 -8.62 -14.30
N TYR A 124 -6.25 -9.00 -13.47
CA TYR A 124 -6.43 -9.15 -12.02
C TYR A 124 -6.62 -7.82 -11.31
N VAL A 125 -5.89 -6.78 -11.71
CA VAL A 125 -6.06 -5.42 -11.18
C VAL A 125 -7.48 -4.91 -11.46
N ARG A 126 -8.01 -5.16 -12.67
CA ARG A 126 -9.40 -4.79 -13.01
C ARG A 126 -10.47 -5.51 -12.15
N GLU A 127 -10.15 -6.62 -11.49
CA GLU A 127 -11.10 -7.29 -10.58
C GLU A 127 -11.31 -6.49 -9.28
N ILE A 128 -10.30 -5.73 -8.85
CA ILE A 128 -10.30 -4.98 -7.58
C ILE A 128 -10.34 -3.47 -7.77
N ASP A 129 -10.14 -2.98 -9.00
CA ASP A 129 -10.32 -1.57 -9.33
C ASP A 129 -11.75 -1.12 -9.02
N MET A 130 -11.88 -0.20 -8.07
CA MET A 130 -13.16 0.29 -7.57
C MET A 130 -13.80 1.32 -8.51
N ASN A 131 -13.19 1.61 -9.67
CA ASN A 131 -13.79 2.48 -10.68
C ASN A 131 -14.95 1.77 -11.44
N PRO A 132 -16.21 2.20 -11.26
CA PRO A 132 -17.37 1.50 -11.82
C PRO A 132 -17.55 1.68 -13.33
N THR A 133 -16.68 2.45 -14.01
CA THR A 133 -16.88 2.87 -15.41
C THR A 133 -16.53 1.81 -16.47
N GLY A 134 -16.07 0.62 -16.09
CA GLY A 134 -15.61 -0.41 -17.04
C GLY A 134 -16.39 -1.73 -17.09
N SER A 135 -17.39 -1.95 -16.23
CA SER A 135 -18.03 -3.27 -16.10
C SER A 135 -19.43 -3.35 -16.73
N GLU A 136 -19.57 -2.95 -17.99
CA GLU A 136 -20.63 -3.47 -18.86
C GLU A 136 -20.31 -4.93 -19.26
N ARG A 137 -20.34 -5.83 -18.28
CA ARG A 137 -20.52 -7.27 -18.51
C ARG A 137 -21.75 -7.75 -17.76
N GLN A 138 -22.89 -7.11 -18.05
CA GLN A 138 -24.18 -7.69 -17.70
C GLN A 138 -24.54 -8.79 -18.71
N THR A 139 -24.25 -10.01 -18.29
CA THR A 139 -25.26 -11.06 -18.16
C THR A 139 -26.10 -11.35 -19.42
N LYS A 140 -25.60 -12.23 -20.30
CA LYS A 140 -26.50 -13.01 -21.17
C LYS A 140 -27.35 -13.91 -20.29
N GLU A 141 -28.58 -13.49 -20.05
CA GLU A 141 -29.66 -14.29 -19.49
C GLU A 141 -29.69 -15.68 -20.12
N ARG A 142 -29.49 -16.71 -19.29
CA ARG A 142 -29.91 -18.08 -19.61
C ARG A 142 -31.42 -18.05 -19.79
N LYS A 143 -31.89 -17.99 -21.04
CA LYS A 143 -33.27 -18.37 -21.37
C LYS A 143 -33.44 -19.86 -21.13
N THR A 144 -33.84 -20.21 -19.92
CA THR A 144 -34.72 -21.36 -19.71
C THR A 144 -36.06 -21.04 -20.37
N THR A 145 -36.45 -21.80 -21.38
CA THR A 145 -37.87 -21.98 -21.67
C THR A 145 -38.11 -23.41 -22.11
N LYS A 146 -38.77 -24.15 -21.22
CA LYS A 146 -39.38 -25.45 -21.46
C LYS A 146 -40.41 -25.31 -22.59
N LYS A 147 -40.40 -26.23 -23.55
CA LYS A 147 -41.60 -26.95 -24.01
C LYS A 147 -41.18 -28.24 -24.67
#